data_AF-A0A956WRG6-F1
#
_entry.id   AF-A0A956WRG6-F1
#
_cell.length_a   1.000
_cell.length_b   1.000
_cell.length_c   1.000
_cell.angle_alpha   90.00
_cell.angle_beta   90.00
_cell.angle_gamma   90.00
#
_symmetry.space_group_name_H-M   'P 1'
#
loop_
_entity.id
_entity.type
_entity.pdbx_description
1 polymer ?
#
loop_
_entity_poly.entity_id
_entity_poly.type
_entity_poly.pdbx_seq_one_letter_code
_entity_poly.pdbx_strand_id
1 'polypeptide(L)'
;MNQHYDAIIIGGGHNGLVAAATLAGAGRRVLVLEKRNVLGGAAATEELFPGYRVDTGATDAALFQDEIIQKLDLTRHGLSFRESPALLFAPQPDGRGLTIWRDEDRTVAEIAAFSKHDAARWPAFRRQVEKMAGLLRGMMLLTPPDLGGLRGGDVMSWAPLALRLRRLGGGDMMELFRVLPMAVQAYLDEWFESDALKGALGGSA
;
A
#
# COMPACT_ATOMS: atom_id res chain seq x y z
N MET A 1 0.61 8.88 42.24
CA MET A 1 1.99 8.43 41.94
C MET A 1 2.43 9.13 40.66
N ASN A 2 3.50 9.94 40.71
CA ASN A 2 3.99 10.65 39.54
C ASN A 2 4.84 9.67 38.71
N GLN A 3 4.24 9.05 37.69
CA GLN A 3 4.96 8.16 36.79
C GLN A 3 5.66 9.00 35.71
N HIS A 4 6.96 8.82 35.56
CA HIS A 4 7.72 9.41 34.46
C HIS A 4 7.63 8.51 33.23
N TYR A 5 7.29 9.08 32.08
CA TYR A 5 7.31 8.43 30.77
C TYR A 5 8.31 9.16 29.87
N ASP A 6 8.97 8.42 28.99
CA ASP A 6 9.89 8.96 28.00
C ASP A 6 9.15 9.45 26.74
N ALA A 7 7.98 8.86 26.46
CA ALA A 7 7.11 9.26 25.36
C ALA A 7 5.62 9.04 25.69
N ILE A 8 4.76 9.89 25.14
CA ILE A 8 3.31 9.75 25.20
C ILE A 8 2.78 9.69 23.76
N ILE A 9 2.04 8.62 23.43
CA ILE A 9 1.37 8.44 22.16
C ILE A 9 -0.13 8.68 22.36
N ILE A 10 -0.70 9.58 21.58
CA ILE A 10 -2.14 9.90 21.60
C ILE A 10 -2.80 9.19 20.41
N GLY A 11 -3.65 8.21 20.71
CA GLY A 11 -4.28 7.31 19.75
C GLY A 11 -3.72 5.90 19.82
N GLY A 12 -4.58 4.94 20.16
CA GLY A 12 -4.34 3.49 20.19
C GLY A 12 -4.64 2.79 18.86
N GLY A 13 -4.48 3.50 17.74
CA GLY A 13 -4.58 2.92 16.40
C GLY A 13 -3.36 2.06 16.04
N HIS A 14 -3.46 1.23 15.00
CA HIS A 14 -2.35 0.37 14.56
C HIS A 14 -1.02 1.13 14.39
N ASN A 15 -1.03 2.34 13.81
CA ASN A 15 0.18 3.17 13.69
C ASN A 15 0.74 3.62 15.05
N GLY A 16 -0.12 4.06 15.96
CA GLY A 16 0.28 4.47 17.31
C GLY A 16 0.83 3.30 18.13
N LEU A 17 0.24 2.11 17.97
CA LEU A 17 0.70 0.89 18.61
C LEU A 17 2.04 0.41 18.05
N VAL A 18 2.25 0.47 16.73
CA VAL A 18 3.55 0.17 16.11
C VAL A 18 4.63 1.14 16.62
N ALA A 19 4.33 2.44 16.68
CA ALA A 19 5.26 3.43 17.23
C ALA A 19 5.58 3.15 18.71
N ALA A 20 4.55 2.88 19.51
CA ALA A 20 4.72 2.57 20.94
C ALA A 20 5.55 1.30 21.15
N ALA A 21 5.27 0.23 20.40
CA ALA A 21 6.01 -1.02 20.48
C ALA A 21 7.48 -0.85 20.04
N THR A 22 7.72 -0.04 19.01
CA THR A 22 9.07 0.27 18.54
C THR A 22 9.88 1.03 19.61
N LEU A 23 9.29 2.06 20.22
CA LEU A 23 9.93 2.83 21.29
C LEU A 23 10.14 1.99 22.56
N ALA A 24 9.15 1.18 22.95
CA ALA A 24 9.25 0.28 24.09
C ALA A 24 10.33 -0.79 23.87
N GLY A 25 10.42 -1.36 22.66
CA GLY A 25 11.48 -2.29 22.28
C GLY A 25 12.89 -1.67 22.33
N ALA A 26 13.00 -0.35 22.16
CA ALA A 26 14.23 0.42 22.38
C ALA A 26 14.46 0.81 23.85
N GLY A 27 13.71 0.24 24.80
CA GLY A 27 13.86 0.46 26.24
C GLY A 27 13.21 1.73 26.79
N ARG A 28 12.34 2.40 26.01
CA ARG A 28 11.63 3.61 26.45
C ARG A 28 10.37 3.27 27.24
N ARG A 29 10.06 4.04 28.28
CA ARG A 29 8.77 3.99 28.97
C ARG A 29 7.74 4.80 28.20
N VAL A 30 6.79 4.12 27.57
CA VAL A 30 5.79 4.75 26.71
C VAL A 30 4.40 4.67 27.34
N LEU A 31 3.69 5.78 27.36
CA LEU A 31 2.26 5.84 27.69
C LEU A 31 1.45 5.96 26.39
N VAL A 32 0.47 5.09 26.19
CA VAL A 32 -0.49 5.21 25.07
C VAL A 32 -1.84 5.62 25.63
N LEU A 33 -2.42 6.66 25.07
CA LEU A 33 -3.73 7.19 25.45
C LEU A 33 -4.71 6.99 24.30
N GLU A 34 -5.74 6.18 24.50
CA GLU A 34 -6.83 5.98 23.55
C GLU A 34 -8.14 6.49 24.16
N LYS A 35 -8.94 7.21 23.35
CA LYS A 35 -10.23 7.75 23.77
C LYS A 35 -11.30 6.66 23.84
N ARG A 36 -11.23 5.68 22.94
CA ARG A 36 -12.17 4.56 22.80
C ARG A 36 -11.86 3.46 23.81
N ASN A 37 -12.83 2.58 24.04
CA ASN A 37 -12.68 1.38 24.85
C ASN A 37 -12.02 0.20 24.10
N VAL A 38 -11.56 0.44 22.87
CA VAL A 38 -11.01 -0.58 21.96
C VAL A 38 -9.78 0.00 21.24
N LEU A 39 -8.79 -0.87 21.03
CA LEU A 39 -7.57 -0.56 20.30
C LEU A 39 -7.68 -0.98 18.82
N GLY A 40 -6.78 -0.46 17.99
CA GLY A 40 -6.66 -0.82 16.56
C GLY A 40 -6.98 0.33 15.62
N GLY A 41 -7.76 1.33 16.07
CA GLY A 41 -8.12 2.48 15.25
C GLY A 41 -8.94 2.05 14.05
N ALA A 42 -8.50 2.38 12.83
CA ALA A 42 -9.14 1.92 11.60
C ALA A 42 -9.19 0.38 11.49
N ALA A 43 -8.22 -0.32 12.10
CA ALA A 43 -8.14 -1.78 12.11
C ALA A 43 -8.87 -2.44 13.29
N ALA A 44 -9.62 -1.68 14.09
CA ALA A 44 -10.43 -2.24 15.17
C ALA A 44 -11.61 -3.02 14.58
N THR A 45 -11.84 -4.24 15.07
CA THR A 45 -13.04 -5.01 14.75
C THR A 45 -14.14 -4.70 15.75
N GLU A 46 -15.25 -4.15 15.27
CA GLU A 46 -16.38 -3.73 16.09
C GLU A 46 -17.69 -4.36 15.63
N GLU A 47 -18.63 -4.49 16.56
CA GLU A 47 -19.99 -4.91 16.25
C GLU A 47 -20.88 -3.68 16.06
N LEU A 48 -20.87 -3.12 14.85
CA LEU A 48 -21.70 -1.95 14.51
C LEU A 48 -23.18 -2.33 14.30
N PHE A 49 -23.44 -3.59 13.95
CA PHE A 49 -24.78 -4.13 13.74
C PHE A 49 -24.89 -5.46 14.50
N PRO A 50 -26.02 -5.76 15.17
CA PRO A 50 -26.17 -6.97 15.97
C PRO A 50 -25.83 -8.24 15.18
N GLY A 51 -24.86 -9.01 15.68
CA GLY A 51 -24.37 -10.25 15.06
C GLY A 51 -23.32 -10.07 13.95
N TYR A 52 -22.95 -8.83 13.58
CA TYR A 52 -22.00 -8.55 12.51
C TYR A 52 -20.79 -7.78 13.02
N ARG A 53 -19.61 -8.35 12.75
CA ARG A 53 -18.31 -7.74 13.08
C ARG A 53 -17.68 -7.17 11.83
N VAL A 54 -17.31 -5.90 11.88
CA VAL A 54 -16.69 -5.17 10.76
C VAL A 54 -15.48 -4.38 11.26
N ASP A 55 -14.47 -4.20 10.42
CA ASP A 55 -13.49 -3.16 10.65
C ASP A 55 -14.09 -1.78 10.30
N THR A 56 -13.60 -0.72 10.94
CA THR A 56 -14.18 0.62 10.78
C THR A 56 -13.39 1.53 9.82
N GLY A 57 -12.57 0.95 8.94
CA GLY A 57 -11.84 1.73 7.94
C GLY A 57 -10.50 1.13 7.49
N ALA A 58 -10.22 -0.15 7.77
CA ALA A 58 -9.04 -0.86 7.28
C ALA A 58 -9.50 -2.15 6.61
N THR A 59 -10.16 -1.99 5.46
CA THR A 59 -10.75 -3.06 4.65
C THR A 59 -9.72 -4.03 4.08
N ASP A 60 -8.45 -3.62 4.00
CA ASP A 60 -7.32 -4.48 3.71
C ASP A 60 -6.08 -4.07 4.51
N ALA A 61 -5.04 -4.90 4.42
CA ALA A 61 -3.74 -4.66 5.04
C ALA A 61 -2.63 -4.49 4.00
N ALA A 62 -2.96 -4.09 2.76
CA ALA A 62 -2.02 -4.08 1.63
C ALA A 62 -0.83 -3.11 1.85
N LEU A 63 -1.01 -2.08 2.68
CA LEU A 63 0.04 -1.11 3.02
C LEU A 63 0.81 -1.45 4.30
N PHE A 64 0.44 -2.52 5.00
CA PHE A 64 1.11 -2.93 6.21
C PHE A 64 2.47 -3.58 5.87
N GLN A 65 3.54 -3.02 6.43
CA GLN A 65 4.90 -3.34 6.00
C GLN A 65 5.40 -4.68 6.60
N ASP A 66 5.91 -5.57 5.75
CA ASP A 66 6.53 -6.85 6.15
C ASP A 66 7.62 -6.65 7.21
N GLU A 67 8.38 -5.56 7.10
CA GLU A 67 9.48 -5.29 8.02
C GLU A 67 9.00 -4.96 9.45
N ILE A 68 7.78 -4.40 9.59
CA ILE A 68 7.14 -4.21 10.90
C ILE A 68 6.63 -5.54 11.45
N ILE A 69 6.02 -6.37 10.61
CA ILE A 69 5.57 -7.72 10.99
C ILE A 69 6.73 -8.53 11.56
N GLN A 70 7.88 -8.49 10.90
CA GLN A 70 9.09 -9.20 11.31
C GLN A 70 9.70 -8.59 12.59
N LYS A 71 9.90 -7.27 12.65
CA LYS A 71 10.53 -6.60 13.80
C LYS A 71 9.74 -6.76 15.09
N LEU A 72 8.41 -6.81 15.00
CA LEU A 72 7.53 -6.99 16.15
C LEU A 72 7.10 -8.46 16.35
N ASP A 73 7.64 -9.40 15.56
CA ASP A 73 7.32 -10.83 15.58
C ASP A 73 5.79 -11.10 15.62
N LEU A 74 5.02 -10.33 14.84
CA LEU A 74 3.56 -10.33 14.96
C LEU A 74 2.94 -11.69 14.63
N THR A 75 3.58 -12.48 13.77
CA THR A 75 3.16 -13.85 13.46
C THR A 75 3.19 -14.73 14.70
N ARG A 76 4.24 -14.63 15.53
CA ARG A 76 4.29 -15.31 16.83
C ARG A 76 3.20 -14.82 17.79
N HIS A 77 2.80 -13.57 17.65
CA HIS A 77 1.68 -12.98 18.39
C HIS A 77 0.30 -13.24 17.76
N GLY A 78 0.21 -14.12 16.75
CA GLY A 78 -1.04 -14.61 16.19
C GLY A 78 -1.53 -13.85 14.95
N LEU A 79 -0.73 -12.96 14.36
CA LEU A 79 -1.06 -12.34 13.08
C LEU A 79 -1.04 -13.40 11.96
N SER A 80 -2.14 -13.46 11.21
CA SER A 80 -2.24 -14.26 9.99
C SER A 80 -3.02 -13.48 8.95
N PHE A 81 -2.56 -13.52 7.69
CA PHE A 81 -3.29 -12.92 6.57
C PHE A 81 -4.14 -13.96 5.86
N ARG A 82 -5.33 -13.54 5.43
CA ARG A 82 -6.17 -14.30 4.52
C ARG A 82 -6.19 -13.59 3.18
N GLU A 83 -5.82 -14.32 2.13
CA GLU A 83 -5.81 -13.76 0.79
C GLU A 83 -7.08 -14.13 0.04
N SER A 84 -7.74 -13.12 -0.53
CA SER A 84 -8.79 -13.35 -1.52
C SER A 84 -8.16 -13.75 -2.85
N PRO A 85 -8.66 -14.80 -3.54
CA PRO A 85 -8.27 -15.11 -4.91
C PRO A 85 -8.62 -13.98 -5.88
N ALA A 86 -9.70 -13.24 -5.63
CA ALA A 86 -10.09 -12.05 -6.39
C ALA A 86 -9.46 -10.81 -5.75
N LEU A 87 -8.76 -10.01 -6.56
CA LEU A 87 -8.21 -8.71 -6.17
C LEU A 87 -9.25 -7.60 -6.32
N LEU A 88 -10.09 -7.71 -7.34
CA LEU A 88 -11.12 -6.71 -7.65
C LEU A 88 -12.26 -7.39 -8.40
N PHE A 89 -13.49 -6.97 -8.10
CA PHE A 89 -14.67 -7.28 -8.91
C PHE A 89 -15.36 -5.98 -9.33
N ALA A 90 -15.52 -5.80 -10.64
CA ALA A 90 -16.12 -4.61 -11.24
C ALA A 90 -17.40 -5.01 -12.00
N PRO A 91 -18.59 -4.87 -11.40
CA PRO A 91 -19.86 -5.15 -12.07
C PRO A 91 -20.09 -4.15 -13.20
N GLN A 92 -20.67 -4.62 -14.30
CA GLN A 92 -20.95 -3.83 -15.49
C GLN A 92 -22.45 -3.56 -15.64
N PRO A 93 -22.87 -2.42 -16.23
CA PRO A 93 -24.28 -2.09 -16.41
C PRO A 93 -25.08 -3.11 -17.23
N ASP A 94 -24.40 -3.87 -18.09
CA ASP A 94 -25.00 -4.92 -18.92
C ASP A 94 -25.17 -6.27 -18.20
N GLY A 95 -24.86 -6.31 -16.89
CA GLY A 95 -24.98 -7.51 -16.06
C GLY A 95 -23.76 -8.44 -16.11
N ARG A 96 -22.75 -8.15 -16.94
CA ARG A 96 -21.46 -8.84 -16.86
C ARG A 96 -20.67 -8.36 -15.62
N GLY A 97 -19.63 -9.10 -15.28
CA GLY A 97 -18.65 -8.69 -14.27
C GLY A 97 -17.25 -8.91 -14.80
N LEU A 98 -16.34 -8.00 -14.47
CA LEU A 98 -14.91 -8.16 -14.70
C LEU A 98 -14.25 -8.46 -13.35
N THR A 99 -13.58 -9.60 -13.23
CA THR A 99 -12.80 -9.93 -12.04
C THR A 99 -11.31 -9.86 -12.36
N ILE A 100 -10.56 -9.09 -11.58
CA ILE A 100 -9.10 -9.17 -11.56
C ILE A 100 -8.73 -10.21 -10.51
N TRP A 101 -8.09 -11.29 -10.95
CA TRP A 101 -7.66 -12.38 -10.09
C TRP A 101 -6.20 -12.19 -9.67
N ARG A 102 -5.83 -12.86 -8.58
CA ARG A 102 -4.43 -13.00 -8.17
C ARG A 102 -3.66 -13.91 -9.14
N ASP A 103 -4.38 -14.83 -9.80
CA ASP A 103 -3.93 -15.65 -10.91
C ASP A 103 -3.98 -14.85 -12.23
N GLU A 104 -2.83 -14.76 -12.92
CA GLU A 104 -2.71 -13.96 -14.14
C GLU A 104 -3.53 -14.56 -15.29
N ASP A 105 -3.49 -15.88 -15.49
CA ASP A 105 -4.17 -16.55 -16.60
C ASP A 105 -5.69 -16.40 -16.49
N ARG A 106 -6.24 -16.51 -15.27
CA ARG A 106 -7.66 -16.23 -15.01
C ARG A 106 -8.01 -14.79 -15.33
N THR A 107 -7.13 -13.84 -14.98
CA THR A 107 -7.35 -12.43 -15.30
C THR A 107 -7.34 -12.17 -16.81
N VAL A 108 -6.39 -12.77 -17.53
CA VAL A 108 -6.32 -12.68 -19.00
C VAL A 108 -7.60 -13.24 -19.62
N ALA A 109 -8.11 -14.37 -19.13
CA ALA A 109 -9.35 -14.97 -19.61
C ALA A 109 -10.57 -14.08 -19.36
N GLU A 110 -10.68 -13.47 -18.18
CA GLU A 110 -11.74 -12.49 -17.84
C GLU A 110 -11.68 -11.27 -18.76
N ILE A 111 -10.49 -10.68 -18.93
CA ILE A 111 -10.30 -9.52 -19.81
C ILE A 111 -10.64 -9.88 -21.26
N ALA A 112 -10.30 -11.09 -21.73
CA ALA A 112 -10.56 -11.52 -23.10
C ALA A 112 -12.05 -11.56 -23.46
N ALA A 113 -12.95 -11.67 -22.47
CA ALA A 113 -14.39 -11.55 -22.65
C ALA A 113 -14.86 -10.11 -22.95
N PHE A 114 -14.01 -9.11 -22.68
CA PHE A 114 -14.24 -7.70 -22.97
C PHE A 114 -13.40 -7.21 -24.15
N SER A 115 -12.10 -7.53 -24.18
CA SER A 115 -11.21 -7.25 -25.30
C SER A 115 -10.06 -8.26 -25.35
N LYS A 116 -9.88 -8.87 -26.53
CA LYS A 116 -8.71 -9.73 -26.81
C LYS A 116 -7.41 -8.92 -26.91
N HIS A 117 -7.49 -7.65 -27.34
CA HIS A 117 -6.34 -6.76 -27.39
C HIS A 117 -5.83 -6.49 -25.98
N ASP A 118 -6.71 -6.11 -25.08
CA ASP A 118 -6.36 -5.80 -23.69
C ASP A 118 -5.82 -7.02 -22.95
N ALA A 119 -6.44 -8.19 -23.18
CA ALA A 119 -5.98 -9.45 -22.61
C ALA A 119 -4.55 -9.79 -23.04
N ALA A 120 -4.18 -9.54 -24.30
CA ALA A 120 -2.84 -9.77 -24.80
C ALA A 120 -1.80 -8.78 -24.21
N ARG A 121 -2.23 -7.56 -23.84
CA ARG A 121 -1.36 -6.52 -23.27
C ARG A 121 -1.23 -6.59 -21.76
N TRP A 122 -2.19 -7.21 -21.08
CA TRP A 122 -2.25 -7.30 -19.63
C TRP A 122 -0.95 -7.76 -18.96
N PRO A 123 -0.26 -8.84 -19.41
CA PRO A 123 0.98 -9.27 -18.74
C PRO A 123 2.10 -8.23 -18.83
N ALA A 124 2.19 -7.50 -19.95
CA ALA A 124 3.18 -6.45 -20.12
C ALA A 124 2.87 -5.23 -19.22
N PHE A 125 1.60 -4.84 -19.14
CA PHE A 125 1.14 -3.79 -18.24
C PHE A 125 1.42 -4.14 -16.78
N ARG A 126 1.07 -5.36 -16.34
CA ARG A 126 1.32 -5.83 -14.97
C ARG A 126 2.79 -5.74 -14.59
N ARG A 127 3.70 -6.25 -15.43
CA ARG A 127 5.14 -6.16 -15.19
C ARG A 127 5.62 -4.71 -15.05
N GLN A 128 5.07 -3.80 -15.87
CA GLN A 128 5.42 -2.38 -15.79
C GLN A 128 4.98 -1.77 -14.45
N VAL A 129 3.74 -2.00 -14.04
CA VAL A 129 3.20 -1.52 -12.77
C VAL A 129 3.96 -2.13 -11.58
N GLU A 130 4.23 -3.44 -11.60
CA GLU A 130 4.99 -4.12 -10.54
C GLU A 130 6.40 -3.56 -10.38
N LYS A 131 7.06 -3.26 -11.50
CA LYS A 131 8.38 -2.62 -11.53
C LYS A 131 8.35 -1.23 -10.89
N MET A 132 7.37 -0.40 -11.26
CA MET A 132 7.19 0.94 -10.70
C MET A 132 6.81 0.89 -9.21
N ALA A 133 5.92 -0.01 -8.82
CA ALA A 133 5.52 -0.20 -7.43
C ALA A 133 6.69 -0.70 -6.56
N GLY A 134 7.53 -1.59 -7.08
CA GLY A 134 8.75 -2.05 -6.41
C GLY A 134 9.72 -0.90 -6.12
N LEU A 135 9.85 0.03 -7.06
CA LEU A 135 10.62 1.25 -6.85
C LEU A 135 10.01 2.12 -5.73
N LEU A 136 8.72 2.43 -5.82
CA LEU A 136 8.07 3.30 -4.83
C LEU A 136 8.15 2.70 -3.42
N ARG A 137 7.95 1.39 -3.26
CA ARG A 137 8.16 0.67 -1.99
C ARG A 137 9.59 0.86 -1.46
N GLY A 138 10.58 0.74 -2.34
CA GLY A 138 11.97 0.98 -2.00
C GLY A 138 12.26 2.42 -1.54
N MET A 139 11.50 3.41 -2.02
CA MET A 139 11.62 4.81 -1.60
C MET A 139 10.90 5.11 -0.29
N MET A 140 9.74 4.50 -0.04
CA MET A 140 8.95 4.71 1.18
C MET A 140 9.68 4.33 2.47
N LEU A 141 10.67 3.44 2.39
CA LEU A 141 11.51 3.02 3.53
C LEU A 141 12.75 3.91 3.74
N LEU A 142 12.98 4.90 2.89
CA LEU A 142 14.07 5.85 3.09
C LEU A 142 13.61 6.97 4.02
N THR A 143 14.46 7.32 4.98
CA THR A 143 14.33 8.60 5.67
C THR A 143 14.37 9.71 4.61
N PRO A 144 13.31 10.53 4.47
CA PRO A 144 13.33 11.61 3.51
C PRO A 144 14.50 12.54 3.84
N PRO A 145 15.29 12.94 2.83
CA PRO A 145 16.42 13.83 3.06
C PRO A 145 15.92 15.18 3.59
N ASP A 146 16.73 15.84 4.40
CA ASP A 146 16.40 17.15 4.92
C ASP A 146 16.33 18.18 3.78
N LEU A 147 15.12 18.69 3.50
CA LEU A 147 14.87 19.72 2.50
C LEU A 147 15.53 21.07 2.85
N GLY A 148 15.81 21.31 4.15
CA GLY A 148 16.56 22.46 4.64
C GLY A 148 18.07 22.38 4.44
N GLY A 149 18.60 21.17 4.17
CA GLY A 149 20.03 20.87 4.05
C GLY A 149 20.70 21.43 2.79
N LEU A 150 19.93 21.91 1.80
CA LEU A 150 20.46 22.56 0.59
C LEU A 150 21.22 23.87 0.89
N ARG A 151 21.09 24.42 2.11
CA ARG A 151 21.86 25.59 2.57
C ARG A 151 23.17 25.24 3.29
N GLY A 152 23.41 23.98 3.65
CA GLY A 152 24.50 23.58 4.56
C GLY A 152 25.37 22.39 4.14
N GLY A 153 25.09 21.76 2.99
CA GLY A 153 26.00 20.77 2.41
C GLY A 153 25.80 19.32 2.86
N ASP A 154 24.65 18.95 3.44
CA ASP A 154 24.35 17.55 3.76
C ASP A 154 23.88 16.75 2.53
N VAL A 155 24.71 16.76 1.48
CA VAL A 155 24.53 16.00 0.24
C VAL A 155 24.62 14.49 0.53
N MET A 156 25.23 14.08 1.65
CA MET A 156 25.33 12.68 2.05
C MET A 156 23.99 12.08 2.48
N SER A 157 23.09 12.88 3.07
CA SER A 157 21.70 12.45 3.34
C SER A 157 20.95 12.00 2.07
N TRP A 158 21.36 12.50 0.90
CA TRP A 158 20.79 12.14 -0.40
C TRP A 158 21.45 10.92 -1.04
N ALA A 159 22.61 10.47 -0.56
CA ALA A 159 23.38 9.40 -1.20
C ALA A 159 22.61 8.06 -1.29
N PRO A 160 21.85 7.60 -0.27
CA PRO A 160 21.06 6.37 -0.37
C PRO A 160 19.96 6.46 -1.42
N LEU A 161 19.29 7.62 -1.50
CA LEU A 161 18.27 7.89 -2.50
C LEU A 161 18.91 7.94 -3.90
N ALA A 162 19.99 8.71 -4.08
CA ALA A 162 20.70 8.82 -5.35
C ALA A 162 21.24 7.47 -5.86
N LEU A 163 21.76 6.61 -4.97
CA LEU A 163 22.24 5.28 -5.34
C LEU A 163 21.09 4.37 -5.80
N ARG A 164 19.93 4.40 -5.11
CA ARG A 164 18.73 3.65 -5.55
C ARG A 164 18.15 4.21 -6.84
N LEU A 165 18.12 5.54 -6.99
CA LEU A 165 17.71 6.20 -8.23
C LEU A 165 18.65 5.88 -9.41
N ARG A 166 19.96 5.73 -9.16
CA ARG A 166 20.94 5.34 -10.18
C ARG A 166 20.89 3.85 -10.51
N ARG A 167 20.47 3.00 -9.56
CA ARG A 167 20.22 1.57 -9.82
C ARG A 167 18.98 1.33 -10.67
N LEU A 168 18.08 2.30 -10.74
CA LEU A 168 17.06 2.32 -11.76
C LEU A 168 17.72 2.68 -13.08
N GLY A 169 17.52 1.85 -14.09
CA GLY A 169 17.95 2.19 -15.44
C GLY A 169 17.31 3.51 -15.88
N GLY A 170 18.03 4.29 -16.70
CA GLY A 170 17.56 5.61 -17.13
C GLY A 170 16.17 5.58 -17.80
N GLY A 171 15.82 4.50 -18.50
CA GLY A 171 14.50 4.33 -19.10
C GLY A 171 13.36 4.23 -18.07
N ASP A 172 13.57 3.53 -16.96
CA ASP A 172 12.54 3.34 -15.93
C ASP A 172 12.29 4.61 -15.13
N MET A 173 13.35 5.39 -14.90
CA MET A 173 13.25 6.69 -14.27
C MET A 173 12.46 7.67 -15.13
N MET A 174 12.73 7.72 -16.43
CA MET A 174 11.97 8.56 -17.35
C MET A 174 10.50 8.16 -17.40
N GLU A 175 10.22 6.86 -17.42
CA GLU A 175 8.84 6.36 -17.43
C GLU A 175 8.11 6.68 -16.11
N LEU A 176 8.78 6.55 -14.97
CA LEU A 176 8.20 6.98 -13.69
C LEU A 176 7.88 8.47 -13.66
N PHE A 177 8.81 9.33 -14.09
CA PHE A 177 8.57 10.78 -14.14
C PHE A 177 7.50 11.17 -15.16
N ARG A 178 7.32 10.37 -16.22
CA ARG A 178 6.23 10.53 -17.18
C ARG A 178 4.89 10.19 -16.55
N VAL A 179 4.79 9.04 -15.88
CA VAL A 179 3.51 8.51 -15.37
C VAL A 179 3.06 9.19 -14.07
N LEU A 180 3.97 9.57 -13.17
CA LEU A 180 3.63 10.20 -11.89
C LEU A 180 2.66 11.41 -11.99
N PRO A 181 2.86 12.37 -12.92
CA PRO A 181 1.95 13.50 -13.07
C PRO A 181 0.74 13.21 -13.97
N MET A 182 0.67 12.04 -14.62
CA MET A 182 -0.41 11.72 -15.55
C MET A 182 -1.72 11.41 -14.81
N ALA A 183 -2.83 11.78 -15.43
CA ALA A 183 -4.12 11.24 -15.03
C ALA A 183 -4.13 9.72 -15.25
N VAL A 184 -4.65 8.97 -14.28
CA VAL A 184 -4.76 7.50 -14.36
C VAL A 184 -5.48 7.09 -15.65
N GLN A 185 -6.54 7.80 -16.02
CA GLN A 185 -7.27 7.55 -17.28
C GLN A 185 -6.35 7.63 -18.50
N ALA A 186 -5.57 8.71 -18.64
CA ALA A 186 -4.68 8.91 -19.77
C ALA A 186 -3.61 7.81 -19.85
N TYR A 187 -3.09 7.36 -18.70
CA TYR A 187 -2.16 6.24 -18.67
C TYR A 187 -2.82 4.94 -19.12
N LEU A 188 -4.04 4.65 -18.65
CA LEU A 188 -4.76 3.44 -19.03
C LEU A 188 -5.19 3.44 -20.50
N ASP A 189 -5.53 4.59 -21.07
CA ASP A 189 -5.86 4.74 -22.50
C ASP A 189 -4.68 4.40 -23.43
N GLU A 190 -3.42 4.50 -22.97
CA GLU A 190 -2.25 4.05 -23.75
C GLU A 190 -2.14 2.52 -23.82
N TRP A 191 -2.74 1.82 -22.86
CA TRP A 191 -2.64 0.38 -22.69
C TRP A 191 -3.86 -0.38 -23.17
N PHE A 192 -5.05 0.16 -22.95
CA PHE A 192 -6.30 -0.59 -23.03
C PHE A 192 -7.38 0.16 -23.80
N GLU A 193 -8.22 -0.60 -24.50
CA GLU A 193 -9.38 -0.07 -25.24
C GLU A 193 -10.70 -0.26 -24.49
N SER A 194 -10.80 -1.25 -23.60
CA SER A 194 -12.02 -1.58 -22.88
C SER A 194 -12.29 -0.62 -21.72
N ASP A 195 -13.41 0.10 -21.77
CA ASP A 195 -13.87 0.94 -20.66
C ASP A 195 -14.14 0.13 -19.39
N ALA A 196 -14.52 -1.14 -19.51
CA ALA A 196 -14.74 -2.01 -18.34
C ALA A 196 -13.42 -2.25 -17.58
N LEU A 197 -12.32 -2.52 -18.30
CA LEU A 197 -11.00 -2.72 -17.70
C LEU A 197 -10.43 -1.40 -17.17
N LYS A 198 -10.52 -0.33 -17.96
CA LYS A 198 -10.04 1.00 -17.54
C LYS A 198 -10.79 1.50 -16.31
N GLY A 199 -12.11 1.33 -16.27
CA GLY A 199 -12.96 1.69 -15.14
C GLY A 199 -12.64 0.86 -13.89
N ALA A 200 -12.41 -0.45 -14.05
CA ALA A 200 -12.01 -1.31 -12.95
C ALA A 200 -10.69 -0.85 -12.31
N LEU A 201 -9.65 -0.60 -13.12
CA LEU A 201 -8.33 -0.19 -12.63
C LEU A 201 -8.29 1.25 -12.12
N GLY A 202 -9.04 2.15 -12.77
CA GLY A 202 -9.09 3.57 -12.41
C GLY A 202 -9.96 3.86 -11.18
N GLY A 203 -11.00 3.05 -10.95
CA GLY A 203 -11.89 3.16 -9.80
C GLY A 203 -11.39 2.47 -8.53
N SER A 204 -10.34 1.63 -8.64
CA SER A 204 -9.73 0.92 -7.51
C SER A 204 -8.59 1.71 -6.84
N ALA A 205 -8.53 3.03 -7.02
CA ALA A 205 -7.50 3.92 -6.48
C ALA A 205 -7.86 4.49 -5.10
#